data_AF-A0A926WSC5-F1
#
_entry.id   AF-A0A926WSC5-F1
#
_cell.length_a   1.000
_cell.length_b   1.000
_cell.length_c   1.000
_cell.angle_alpha   90.00
_cell.angle_beta   90.00
_cell.angle_gamma   90.00
#
_symmetry.space_group_name_H-M   'P 1'
#
loop_
_entity.id
_entity.type
_entity.pdbx_description
1 polymer ?
#
loop_
_entity_poly.entity_id
_entity_poly.type
_entity_poly.pdbx_seq_one_letter_code
_entity_poly.pdbx_strand_id
1 'polypeptide(L)'
;MNNLQSLTQPQPPTWLKALVICLLLLGILFRFANIGGKFYWYDESFTSLAISGHTLTEVLEDIRSHQEMFPISEFNKFTQITEGRTFVDTLRYLATSDPQHPPLYYLMVRLWSQLFGTDPAEVRSLSAVISLLIFPSAYWLCWELFNSQLVGWIVMAIMAVSPLDVFYAQEARQYCLWMVFYP
;
A
#
# COMPACT_ATOMS: atom_id res chain seq x y z
N MET A 1 -19.92 -46.75 18.90
CA MET A 1 -19.93 -45.95 17.66
C MET A 1 -20.28 -44.54 18.09
N ASN A 2 -19.25 -43.75 18.36
CA ASN A 2 -19.36 -42.51 19.13
C ASN A 2 -19.99 -41.40 18.31
N ASN A 3 -20.99 -40.78 18.93
CA ASN A 3 -21.49 -39.45 18.65
C ASN A 3 -20.33 -38.44 18.64
N LEU A 4 -19.67 -38.27 17.51
CA LEU A 4 -19.03 -37.01 17.17
C LEU A 4 -20.16 -36.10 16.69
N GLN A 5 -20.88 -35.55 17.66
CA GLN A 5 -21.70 -34.37 17.45
C GLN A 5 -20.84 -33.40 16.63
N SER A 6 -21.33 -33.04 15.45
CA SER A 6 -20.86 -31.89 14.70
C SER A 6 -20.76 -30.72 15.68
N LEU A 7 -19.53 -30.40 16.09
CA LEU A 7 -19.25 -29.16 16.80
C LEU A 7 -19.57 -28.05 15.81
N THR A 8 -20.82 -27.61 15.78
CA THR A 8 -21.25 -26.44 15.03
C THR A 8 -20.46 -25.28 15.60
N GLN A 9 -19.37 -24.93 14.92
CA GLN A 9 -18.49 -23.85 15.30
C GLN A 9 -19.33 -22.58 15.47
N PRO A 10 -19.09 -21.78 16.52
CA PRO A 10 -19.93 -20.65 16.84
C PRO A 10 -19.98 -19.67 15.67
N GLN A 11 -21.16 -19.57 15.06
CA GLN A 11 -21.45 -18.56 14.06
C GLN A 11 -21.53 -17.20 14.76
N PRO A 12 -20.95 -16.13 14.18
CA PRO A 12 -21.04 -14.83 14.80
C PRO A 12 -22.51 -14.37 14.82
N PRO A 13 -22.98 -13.80 15.94
CA PRO A 13 -24.35 -13.31 16.03
C PRO A 13 -24.55 -12.12 15.08
N THR A 14 -25.78 -11.90 14.62
CA THR A 14 -26.11 -10.87 13.62
C THR A 14 -25.67 -9.46 14.04
N TRP A 15 -25.81 -9.11 15.33
CA TRP A 15 -25.38 -7.81 15.83
C TRP A 15 -23.86 -7.61 15.70
N LEU A 16 -23.07 -8.67 15.87
CA LEU A 16 -21.62 -8.60 15.73
C LEU A 16 -21.25 -8.42 14.26
N LYS A 17 -21.90 -9.14 13.34
CA LYS A 17 -21.71 -8.94 11.89
C LYS A 17 -22.00 -7.50 11.49
N ALA A 18 -23.12 -6.94 11.96
CA ALA A 18 -23.47 -5.55 11.71
C ALA A 18 -22.43 -4.57 12.27
N LEU A 19 -21.94 -4.79 13.49
CA LEU A 19 -20.87 -4.00 14.08
C LEU A 19 -19.59 -4.06 13.24
N VAL A 20 -19.14 -5.26 12.86
CA VAL A 20 -17.93 -5.42 12.04
C VAL A 20 -18.09 -4.76 10.67
N ILE A 21 -19.26 -4.87 10.04
CA ILE A 21 -19.54 -4.17 8.77
C ILE A 21 -19.43 -2.66 8.95
N CYS A 22 -19.99 -2.10 10.02
CA CYS A 22 -19.85 -0.67 10.33
C CYS A 22 -18.38 -0.27 10.52
N LEU A 23 -17.60 -1.09 11.25
CA LEU A 23 -16.17 -0.83 11.46
C LEU A 23 -15.36 -0.96 10.17
N LEU A 24 -15.70 -1.90 9.29
CA LEU A 24 -15.09 -2.04 7.96
C LEU A 24 -15.38 -0.80 7.11
N LEU A 25 -16.62 -0.34 7.07
CA LEU A 25 -16.99 0.89 6.34
C LEU A 25 -16.23 2.11 6.86
N LEU A 26 -16.12 2.25 8.19
CA LEU A 26 -15.35 3.31 8.82
C LEU A 26 -13.85 3.19 8.52
N GLY A 27 -13.31 1.97 8.59
CA GLY A 27 -11.91 1.68 8.28
C GLY A 27 -11.56 1.94 6.82
N ILE A 28 -12.47 1.60 5.88
CA ILE A 28 -12.34 1.94 4.46
C ILE A 28 -12.35 3.46 4.31
N LEU A 29 -13.33 4.16 4.92
CA LEU A 29 -13.40 5.61 4.88
C LEU A 29 -12.09 6.25 5.34
N PHE A 30 -11.52 5.81 6.47
CA PHE A 30 -10.27 6.35 6.99
C PHE A 30 -9.05 6.08 6.10
N ARG A 31 -9.02 4.98 5.36
CA ARG A 31 -7.93 4.68 4.41
C ARG A 31 -7.92 5.63 3.21
N PHE A 32 -9.07 6.16 2.81
CA PHE A 32 -9.17 7.13 1.70
C PHE A 32 -9.31 8.59 2.18
N ALA A 33 -9.67 8.80 3.45
CA ALA A 33 -9.87 10.14 4.01
C ALA A 33 -8.58 10.95 4.00
N ASN A 34 -8.63 12.14 3.40
CA ASN A 34 -7.53 13.10 3.34
C ASN A 34 -6.20 12.53 2.79
N ILE A 35 -6.28 11.55 1.88
CA ILE A 35 -5.10 10.82 1.38
C ILE A 35 -4.08 11.73 0.68
N GLY A 36 -4.54 12.79 0.01
CA GLY A 36 -3.68 13.79 -0.63
C GLY A 36 -3.24 14.94 0.28
N GLY A 37 -3.93 15.18 1.40
CA GLY A 37 -3.68 16.34 2.26
C GLY A 37 -2.55 16.13 3.28
N LYS A 38 -1.98 14.93 3.36
CA LYS A 38 -0.82 14.64 4.22
C LYS A 38 0.48 15.00 3.51
N PHE A 39 1.46 15.48 4.28
CA PHE A 39 2.81 15.77 3.79
C PHE A 39 3.41 14.58 3.04
N TYR A 40 4.02 14.83 1.88
CA TYR A 40 4.71 13.80 1.09
C TYR A 40 6.11 13.61 1.64
N TRP A 41 6.33 12.51 2.36
CA TRP A 41 7.55 12.36 3.14
C TRP A 41 8.67 11.67 2.35
N TYR A 42 9.87 11.72 2.91
CA TYR A 42 11.13 11.38 2.25
C TYR A 42 11.11 10.06 1.47
N ASP A 43 10.55 9.02 2.08
CA ASP A 43 10.46 7.68 1.53
C ASP A 43 9.51 7.56 0.33
N GLU A 44 8.44 8.35 0.31
CA GLU A 44 7.51 8.40 -0.83
C GLU A 44 8.15 9.11 -2.02
N SER A 45 8.99 10.12 -1.78
CA SER A 45 9.76 10.80 -2.84
C SER A 45 10.66 9.83 -3.61
N PHE A 46 11.27 8.86 -2.93
CA PHE A 46 12.01 7.78 -3.62
C PHE A 46 11.10 6.84 -4.40
N THR A 47 9.86 6.67 -3.97
CA THR A 47 8.88 5.92 -4.76
C THR A 47 8.53 6.67 -6.04
N SER A 48 8.31 8.00 -5.98
CA SER A 48 8.14 8.84 -7.18
C SER A 48 9.36 8.79 -8.09
N LEU A 49 10.57 8.83 -7.53
CA LEU A 49 11.80 8.70 -8.30
C LEU A 49 11.93 7.32 -8.97
N ALA A 50 11.57 6.25 -8.26
CA ALA A 50 11.58 4.90 -8.81
C ALA A 50 10.64 4.77 -10.03
N ILE A 51 9.43 5.33 -9.93
CA ILE A 51 8.44 5.24 -11.00
C ILE A 51 8.71 6.20 -12.16
N SER A 52 9.43 7.31 -11.93
CA SER A 52 9.87 8.22 -13.00
C SER A 52 10.87 7.57 -13.96
N GLY A 53 11.59 6.55 -13.48
CA GLY A 53 12.57 5.80 -14.26
C GLY A 53 13.96 6.45 -14.29
N HIS A 54 14.20 7.45 -13.44
CA HIS A 54 15.52 8.03 -13.23
C HIS A 54 16.25 7.31 -12.11
N THR A 55 17.58 7.22 -12.20
CA THR A 55 18.41 6.69 -11.10
C THR A 55 18.85 7.80 -10.15
N LEU A 56 19.18 7.45 -8.91
CA LEU A 56 19.72 8.45 -7.97
C LEU A 56 21.02 9.08 -8.50
N THR A 57 21.82 8.31 -9.24
CA THR A 57 23.04 8.81 -9.87
C THR A 57 22.73 9.86 -10.95
N GLU A 58 21.74 9.61 -11.81
CA GLU A 58 21.30 10.60 -12.82
C GLU A 58 20.84 11.90 -12.15
N VAL A 59 20.06 11.81 -11.06
CA VAL A 59 19.60 13.00 -10.30
C VAL A 59 20.78 13.77 -9.71
N LEU A 60 21.73 13.06 -9.08
CA LEU A 60 22.90 13.69 -8.47
C LEU A 60 23.83 14.32 -9.51
N GLU A 61 23.99 13.70 -10.68
CA GLU A 61 24.74 14.26 -11.79
C GLU A 61 24.07 15.52 -12.33
N ASP A 62 22.75 15.51 -12.51
CA ASP A 62 21.99 16.68 -12.96
C ASP A 62 22.18 17.83 -11.96
N ILE A 63 21.95 17.60 -10.67
CA ILE A 63 22.12 18.60 -9.61
C ILE A 63 23.57 19.12 -9.53
N ARG A 64 24.58 18.24 -9.64
CA ARG A 64 25.99 18.65 -9.57
C ARG A 64 26.45 19.42 -10.80
N SER A 65 25.86 19.14 -11.96
CA SER A 65 26.17 19.84 -13.20
C SER A 65 25.57 21.24 -13.25
N HIS A 66 24.50 21.47 -12.47
CA HIS A 66 23.95 22.81 -12.27
C HIS A 66 24.89 23.64 -11.38
N GLN A 67 25.40 24.74 -11.95
CA GLN A 67 26.27 25.69 -11.24
C GLN A 67 25.51 26.64 -10.32
N GLU A 68 24.18 26.75 -10.49
CA GLU A 68 23.29 27.60 -9.70
C GLU A 68 22.32 26.76 -8.84
N MET A 69 21.49 27.42 -8.02
CA MET A 69 20.47 26.76 -7.20
C MET A 69 19.48 26.01 -8.11
N PHE A 70 19.35 24.69 -7.92
CA PHE A 70 18.47 23.83 -8.71
C PHE A 70 16.99 24.23 -8.53
N PRO A 71 16.28 24.66 -9.58
CA PRO A 71 14.91 25.13 -9.47
C PRO A 71 13.93 23.99 -9.22
N ILE A 72 12.91 24.22 -8.37
CA ILE A 72 11.89 23.22 -8.01
C ILE A 72 11.11 22.73 -9.25
N SER A 73 10.95 23.59 -10.27
CA SER A 73 10.29 23.22 -11.53
C SER A 73 11.01 22.12 -12.28
N GLU A 74 12.34 22.04 -12.20
CA GLU A 74 13.11 20.97 -12.81
C GLU A 74 13.01 19.67 -12.01
N PHE A 75 12.76 19.77 -10.70
CA PHE A 75 12.57 18.60 -9.84
C PHE A 75 11.31 17.80 -10.22
N ASN A 76 10.31 18.44 -10.83
CA ASN A 76 9.10 17.76 -11.31
C ASN A 76 9.40 16.66 -12.34
N LYS A 77 10.50 16.78 -13.10
CA LYS A 77 11.00 15.75 -14.01
C LYS A 77 11.25 14.42 -13.28
N PHE A 78 11.64 14.48 -12.01
CA PHE A 78 11.98 13.30 -11.21
C PHE A 78 10.81 12.74 -10.42
N THR A 79 9.70 13.48 -10.33
CA THR A 79 8.48 13.05 -9.63
C THR A 79 7.39 12.55 -10.57
N GLN A 80 7.48 12.86 -11.87
CA GLN A 80 6.54 12.44 -12.91
C GLN A 80 7.13 11.30 -13.77
N ILE A 81 6.27 10.52 -14.42
CA ILE A 81 6.71 9.48 -15.35
C ILE A 81 7.25 10.13 -16.62
N THR A 82 8.57 10.04 -16.83
CA THR A 82 9.24 10.59 -18.01
C THR A 82 8.86 9.81 -19.27
N GLU A 83 8.49 10.52 -20.33
CA GLU A 83 8.20 9.92 -21.64
C GLU A 83 9.40 9.10 -22.15
N GLY A 84 9.12 7.91 -22.68
CA GLY A 84 10.14 6.99 -23.19
C GLY A 84 10.80 6.09 -22.13
N ARG A 85 10.60 6.33 -20.83
CA ARG A 85 11.03 5.40 -19.77
C ARG A 85 10.06 4.22 -19.64
N THR A 86 10.59 3.06 -19.25
CA THR A 86 9.87 1.78 -19.19
C THR A 86 9.96 1.14 -17.81
N PHE A 87 9.28 0.00 -17.61
CA PHE A 87 9.32 -0.72 -16.33
C PHE A 87 10.73 -1.24 -16.02
N VAL A 88 11.56 -1.42 -17.06
CA VAL A 88 12.97 -1.81 -16.94
C VAL A 88 13.77 -0.71 -16.25
N ASP A 89 13.45 0.56 -16.48
CA ASP A 89 14.12 1.68 -15.82
C ASP A 89 13.80 1.73 -14.32
N THR A 90 12.56 1.44 -13.93
CA THR A 90 12.19 1.28 -12.52
C THR A 90 12.89 0.10 -11.87
N LEU A 91 13.00 -1.04 -12.57
CA LEU A 91 13.79 -2.17 -12.08
C LEU A 91 15.27 -1.82 -11.95
N ARG A 92 15.81 -1.05 -12.90
CA ARG A 92 17.19 -0.56 -12.83
C ARG A 92 17.38 0.35 -11.62
N TYR A 93 16.49 1.30 -11.38
CA TYR A 93 16.50 2.14 -10.19
C TYR A 93 16.58 1.27 -8.92
N LEU A 94 15.69 0.30 -8.78
CA LEU A 94 15.69 -0.57 -7.59
C LEU A 94 16.99 -1.36 -7.49
N ALA A 95 17.49 -1.92 -8.58
CA ALA A 95 18.73 -2.70 -8.56
C ALA A 95 19.98 -1.86 -8.21
N THR A 96 20.04 -0.61 -8.63
CA THR A 96 21.25 0.23 -8.49
C THR A 96 21.18 1.22 -7.33
N SER A 97 20.01 1.79 -7.07
CA SER A 97 19.81 2.89 -6.13
C SER A 97 19.12 2.47 -4.84
N ASP A 98 18.27 1.45 -4.86
CA ASP A 98 17.52 1.00 -3.67
C ASP A 98 17.28 -0.53 -3.63
N PRO A 99 18.35 -1.35 -3.58
CA PRO A 99 18.27 -2.81 -3.79
C PRO A 99 17.61 -3.59 -2.64
N GLN A 100 17.34 -2.92 -1.52
CA GLN A 100 16.69 -3.48 -0.33
C GLN A 100 15.16 -3.59 -0.46
N HIS A 101 14.58 -3.12 -1.56
CA HIS A 101 13.13 -3.10 -1.75
C HIS A 101 12.66 -4.04 -2.88
N PRO A 102 11.74 -4.97 -2.57
CA PRO A 102 11.12 -5.82 -3.58
C PRO A 102 10.44 -5.04 -4.72
N PRO A 103 10.61 -5.46 -5.98
CA PRO A 103 10.17 -4.67 -7.12
C PRO A 103 8.66 -4.66 -7.35
N LEU A 104 7.93 -5.66 -6.86
CA LEU A 104 6.52 -5.86 -7.17
C LEU A 104 5.68 -4.61 -6.88
N TYR A 105 5.83 -4.02 -5.69
CA TYR A 105 5.07 -2.85 -5.29
C TYR A 105 5.31 -1.66 -6.23
N TYR A 106 6.57 -1.34 -6.53
CA TYR A 106 6.94 -0.20 -7.38
C TYR A 106 6.48 -0.37 -8.83
N LEU A 107 6.50 -1.60 -9.35
CA LEU A 107 5.93 -1.89 -10.66
C LEU A 107 4.41 -1.67 -10.68
N MET A 108 3.70 -2.07 -9.62
CA MET A 108 2.28 -1.80 -9.48
C MET A 108 2.00 -0.30 -9.36
N VAL A 109 2.77 0.45 -8.56
CA VAL A 109 2.65 1.91 -8.43
C VAL A 109 2.87 2.59 -9.78
N ARG A 110 3.86 2.15 -10.55
CA ARG A 110 4.13 2.70 -11.88
C ARG A 110 2.96 2.49 -12.81
N LEU A 111 2.44 1.26 -12.90
CA LEU A 111 1.26 0.96 -13.71
C LEU A 111 0.04 1.78 -13.27
N TRP A 112 -0.18 1.88 -11.97
CA TRP A 112 -1.26 2.69 -11.41
C TRP A 112 -1.12 4.16 -11.76
N SER A 113 0.09 4.71 -11.64
CA SER A 113 0.38 6.11 -11.90
C SER A 113 0.29 6.46 -13.39
N GLN A 114 0.45 5.50 -14.29
CA GLN A 114 0.16 5.68 -15.73
C GLN A 114 -1.33 5.82 -16.02
N LEU A 115 -2.20 5.28 -15.16
CA LEU A 115 -3.65 5.30 -15.34
C LEU A 115 -4.31 6.47 -14.61
N PHE A 116 -3.84 6.77 -13.40
CA PHE A 116 -4.47 7.74 -12.50
C PHE A 116 -3.67 9.03 -12.32
N GLY A 117 -2.38 9.03 -12.63
CA GLY A 117 -1.46 10.16 -12.48
C GLY A 117 -0.45 9.98 -11.34
N THR A 118 0.40 10.98 -11.14
CA THR A 118 1.55 10.94 -10.22
C THR A 118 1.39 11.84 -9.00
N ASP A 119 0.21 12.45 -8.81
CA ASP A 119 -0.01 13.27 -7.64
C ASP A 119 0.00 12.43 -6.36
N PRO A 120 0.41 12.98 -5.20
CA PRO A 120 0.47 12.25 -3.94
C PRO A 120 -0.78 11.42 -3.62
N ALA A 121 -1.97 11.95 -3.89
CA ALA A 121 -3.23 11.26 -3.67
C ALA A 121 -3.39 10.01 -4.55
N GLU A 122 -2.99 10.12 -5.83
CA GLU A 122 -3.12 9.07 -6.84
C GLU A 122 -2.14 7.93 -6.54
N VAL A 123 -0.88 8.27 -6.24
CA VAL A 123 0.15 7.28 -5.88
C VAL A 123 -0.24 6.51 -4.60
N ARG A 124 -0.69 7.22 -3.56
CA ARG A 124 -1.14 6.61 -2.29
C ARG A 124 -2.41 5.79 -2.44
N SER A 125 -3.29 6.14 -3.39
CA SER A 125 -4.56 5.44 -3.57
C SER A 125 -4.37 3.96 -3.92
N LEU A 126 -3.27 3.60 -4.59
CA LEU A 126 -2.92 2.20 -4.81
C LEU A 126 -2.71 1.46 -3.48
N SER A 127 -1.91 2.02 -2.57
CA SER A 127 -1.67 1.43 -1.24
C SER A 127 -2.97 1.29 -0.46
N ALA A 128 -3.84 2.29 -0.53
CA ALA A 128 -5.14 2.26 0.15
C ALA A 128 -6.01 1.12 -0.40
N VAL A 129 -6.06 0.93 -1.72
CA VAL A 129 -6.78 -0.17 -2.36
C VAL A 129 -6.19 -1.54 -2.00
N ILE A 130 -4.87 -1.71 -2.10
CA ILE A 130 -4.20 -2.97 -1.76
C ILE A 130 -4.44 -3.32 -0.28
N SER A 131 -4.40 -2.33 0.61
CA SER A 131 -4.59 -2.55 2.04
C SER A 131 -5.94 -3.18 2.39
N LEU A 132 -6.97 -3.02 1.55
CA LEU A 132 -8.28 -3.63 1.78
C LEU A 132 -8.25 -5.15 1.71
N LEU A 133 -7.25 -5.72 1.03
CA LEU A 133 -7.04 -7.16 0.96
C LEU A 133 -6.64 -7.75 2.32
N ILE A 134 -6.26 -6.93 3.31
CA ILE A 134 -5.97 -7.42 4.66
C ILE A 134 -7.20 -8.09 5.29
N PHE A 135 -8.41 -7.61 4.99
CA PHE A 135 -9.64 -8.14 5.58
C PHE A 135 -9.91 -9.60 5.16
N PRO A 136 -9.99 -9.93 3.85
CA PRO A 136 -10.15 -11.32 3.43
C PRO A 136 -8.94 -12.19 3.79
N SER A 137 -7.71 -11.67 3.71
CA SER A 137 -6.50 -12.43 4.07
C SER A 137 -6.48 -12.84 5.55
N ALA A 138 -6.70 -11.88 6.46
CA ALA A 138 -6.72 -12.15 7.89
C ALA A 138 -7.90 -13.02 8.31
N TYR A 139 -9.08 -12.82 7.70
CA TYR A 139 -10.23 -13.69 7.92
C TYR A 139 -9.94 -15.14 7.54
N TRP A 140 -9.35 -15.35 6.36
CA TRP A 140 -9.02 -16.68 5.87
C TRP A 140 -7.96 -17.34 6.76
N LEU A 141 -6.91 -16.61 7.13
CA LEU A 141 -5.89 -17.13 8.04
C LEU A 141 -6.50 -17.59 9.37
N CYS A 142 -7.39 -16.80 9.96
CA CYS A 142 -8.08 -17.18 11.20
C CYS A 142 -8.99 -18.39 11.02
N TRP A 143 -9.66 -18.49 9.87
CA TRP A 143 -10.48 -19.66 9.56
C TRP A 143 -9.63 -20.92 9.41
N GLU A 144 -8.47 -20.85 8.76
CA GLU A 144 -7.57 -21.99 8.60
C GLU A 144 -6.95 -22.43 9.93
N LEU A 145 -6.48 -21.49 10.76
CA LEU A 145 -5.79 -21.79 12.02
C LEU A 145 -6.73 -22.25 13.13
N PHE A 146 -7.92 -21.65 13.24
CA PHE A 146 -8.83 -21.87 14.37
C PHE A 146 -10.12 -22.58 13.99
N ASN A 147 -10.38 -22.81 12.69
CA ASN A 147 -11.64 -23.34 12.17
C ASN A 147 -12.87 -22.60 12.71
N SER A 148 -12.74 -21.29 12.95
CA SER A 148 -13.75 -20.48 13.64
C SER A 148 -14.02 -19.18 12.89
N GLN A 149 -15.25 -19.04 12.40
CA GLN A 149 -15.69 -17.82 11.73
C GLN A 149 -15.72 -16.63 12.70
N LEU A 150 -16.15 -16.86 13.94
CA LEU A 150 -16.20 -15.81 14.96
C LEU A 150 -14.84 -15.12 15.14
N VAL A 151 -13.75 -15.88 15.16
CA VAL A 151 -12.38 -15.35 15.28
C VAL A 151 -12.04 -14.49 14.06
N GLY A 152 -12.32 -14.97 12.85
CA GLY A 152 -12.10 -14.19 11.63
C GLY A 152 -12.86 -12.86 11.62
N TRP A 153 -14.12 -12.85 12.05
CA TRP A 153 -14.91 -11.62 12.17
C TRP A 153 -14.32 -10.63 13.18
N ILE A 154 -13.87 -11.11 14.34
CA ILE A 154 -13.23 -10.26 15.36
C ILE A 154 -11.91 -9.68 14.84
N VAL A 155 -11.07 -10.47 14.18
CA VAL A 155 -9.80 -9.99 13.63
C VAL A 155 -10.02 -8.96 12.52
N MET A 156 -10.98 -9.17 11.62
CA MET A 156 -11.35 -8.16 10.63
C MET A 156 -11.75 -6.84 11.30
N ALA A 157 -12.53 -6.89 12.38
CA ALA A 157 -12.93 -5.68 13.11
C ALA A 157 -11.73 -4.95 13.73
N ILE A 158 -10.77 -5.68 14.31
CA ILE A 158 -9.55 -5.11 14.89
C ILE A 158 -8.70 -4.43 13.80
N MET A 159 -8.44 -5.13 12.69
CA MET A 159 -7.65 -4.62 11.56
C MET A 159 -8.33 -3.43 10.85
N ALA A 160 -9.67 -3.40 10.84
CA ALA A 160 -10.43 -2.29 10.24
C ALA A 160 -10.11 -0.94 10.90
N VAL A 161 -10.02 -0.92 12.23
CA VAL A 161 -9.84 0.29 13.03
C VAL A 161 -8.42 0.45 13.59
N SER A 162 -7.50 -0.44 13.26
CA SER A 162 -6.08 -0.35 13.61
C SER A 162 -5.47 0.94 13.05
N PRO A 163 -5.00 1.87 13.90
CA PRO A 163 -4.37 3.10 13.42
C PRO A 163 -3.11 2.84 12.61
N LEU A 164 -2.40 1.75 12.91
CA LEU A 164 -1.19 1.34 12.20
C LEU A 164 -1.53 0.94 10.75
N ASP A 165 -2.57 0.12 10.55
CA ASP A 165 -2.94 -0.34 9.21
C ASP A 165 -3.48 0.81 8.36
N VAL A 166 -4.22 1.74 8.97
CA VAL A 166 -4.67 2.96 8.30
C VAL A 166 -3.50 3.86 7.92
N PHE A 167 -2.49 3.97 8.79
CA PHE A 167 -1.28 4.74 8.52
C PHE A 167 -0.55 4.19 7.28
N TYR A 168 -0.23 2.90 7.26
CA TYR A 168 0.46 2.28 6.12
C TYR A 168 -0.38 2.16 4.86
N ALA A 169 -1.71 2.10 4.98
CA ALA A 169 -2.61 2.18 3.83
C ALA A 169 -2.53 3.54 3.10
N GLN A 170 -2.08 4.60 3.78
CA GLN A 170 -1.99 5.95 3.24
C GLN A 170 -0.56 6.38 2.89
N GLU A 171 0.39 5.46 2.92
CA GLU A 171 1.75 5.71 2.45
C GLU A 171 1.95 5.09 1.08
N ALA A 172 2.59 5.82 0.16
CA ALA A 172 3.06 5.30 -1.12
C ALA A 172 4.28 4.38 -0.94
N ARG A 173 4.17 3.36 -0.07
CA ARG A 173 5.22 2.39 0.25
C ARG A 173 4.68 0.97 0.29
N GLN A 174 5.58 0.00 0.15
CA GLN A 174 5.25 -1.43 0.06
C GLN A 174 4.71 -2.07 1.35
N TYR A 175 4.65 -1.34 2.46
CA TYR A 175 4.26 -1.88 3.76
C TYR A 175 2.83 -2.46 3.74
N CYS A 176 1.90 -1.83 3.01
CA CYS A 176 0.54 -2.36 2.84
C CYS A 176 0.55 -3.75 2.17
N LEU A 177 1.46 -3.98 1.23
CA LEU A 177 1.59 -5.26 0.52
C LEU A 177 2.17 -6.33 1.45
N TRP A 178 3.15 -5.98 2.29
CA TRP A 178 3.71 -6.88 3.29
C TRP A 178 2.67 -7.31 4.33
N MET A 179 1.82 -6.38 4.79
CA MET A 179 0.73 -6.72 5.71
C MET A 179 -0.24 -7.74 5.10
N VAL A 180 -0.57 -7.58 3.82
CA VAL A 180 -1.50 -8.49 3.14
C VAL A 180 -0.92 -9.90 2.97
N PHE A 181 0.40 -10.01 2.74
CA PHE A 181 1.08 -11.30 2.58
C PHE A 181 1.48 -11.98 3.90
N TYR A 182 1.68 -11.20 4.96
CA TYR A 182 2.00 -11.68 6.30
C TYR A 182 0.97 -11.18 7.33
N PRO A 183 -0.33 -11.53 7.18
CA PRO A 183 -1.42 -11.08 8.05
C PRO A 183 -1.48 -11.81 9.39
#